data_AF-A0A3C1X539-F1
#
_entry.id   AF-A0A3C1X539-F1
#
_cell.length_a   1.000
_cell.length_b   1.000
_cell.length_c   1.000
_cell.angle_alpha   90.00
_cell.angle_beta   90.00
_cell.angle_gamma   90.00
#
_symmetry.space_group_name_H-M   'P 1'
#
loop_
_entity.id
_entity.type
_entity.pdbx_description
1 polymer ?
#
loop_
_entity_poly.entity_id
_entity_poly.type
_entity_poly.pdbx_seq_one_letter_code
_entity_poly.pdbx_strand_id
1 'polypeptide(L)'
;MTMHLLDCPDCRTEFRIRELQNPVPLHCPRCGEAMDPRQARLQPPKEKKKTPRPVAAERGDRQPAATHTGRPRATESKKTKQRFQPGPVTAVAVVLLAGTAVSAALYIGFRIAIRPSGTPIAQSFTRPLWTSTGAMDGEAGRAADRRIQNSLDAVQRAMEAVNSRPPQPGFTPPATLPQPGFTPSQPPAAPAFNSPITSEPPNIPSDPQPPESAFPNPRGRFGSEQLDKLRERMQADMDRMREQTSRLPTFGRPPRFGELPTPGFPSGPPNLPGPGTPPAFGAPPAAGTPAAGIPQVPGTDEQPEVRIRNLLQAIEAQNGSVAVTGPLGLLRLGAVVPAVRNEVLTAIQPLRKSQNLLIAAGANEVFSFWATQEQTEELRELATSKDLSQVAARRLALQTLIGFGTPTLDPAVVSSLDDLIYSNEIQQALIKLGGNAEGPILQAWPMVTTAAGKRVLIEVLGQVGGEPSIQLLQQLAESPDREVRIPATLAVKKIQSRR
;
A
#
# COMPACT_ATOMS: atom_id res chain seq x y z
N MET A 1 -19.87 29.81 -6.87
CA MET A 1 -19.98 28.33 -6.78
C MET A 1 -21.34 27.99 -6.21
N THR A 2 -22.23 27.43 -7.02
CA THR A 2 -23.53 26.91 -6.59
C THR A 2 -23.34 25.56 -5.91
N MET A 3 -23.88 25.42 -4.69
CA MET A 3 -23.88 24.17 -3.94
C MET A 3 -25.28 23.55 -4.07
N HIS A 4 -25.35 22.30 -4.49
CA HIS A 4 -26.59 21.53 -4.52
C HIS A 4 -26.65 20.58 -3.33
N LEU A 5 -27.84 20.46 -2.74
CA LEU A 5 -28.18 19.56 -1.65
C LEU A 5 -29.03 18.41 -2.19
N LEU A 6 -28.59 17.18 -1.94
CA LEU A 6 -29.30 15.95 -2.29
C LEU A 6 -29.56 15.16 -1.01
N ASP A 7 -30.81 14.83 -0.74
CA ASP A 7 -31.17 13.98 0.39
C ASP A 7 -31.41 12.56 -0.13
N CYS A 8 -30.73 11.57 0.46
CA CYS A 8 -31.01 10.18 0.14
C CYS A 8 -32.43 9.80 0.64
N PRO A 9 -33.31 9.23 -0.20
CA PRO A 9 -34.69 8.94 0.17
C PRO A 9 -34.81 7.94 1.35
N ASP A 10 -33.90 6.97 1.42
CA ASP A 10 -33.95 5.93 2.46
C ASP A 10 -33.34 6.40 3.79
N CYS A 11 -32.07 6.81 3.77
CA CYS A 11 -31.33 7.07 5.01
C CYS A 11 -31.29 8.56 5.41
N ARG A 12 -31.94 9.45 4.64
CA ARG A 12 -32.01 10.90 4.85
C ARG A 12 -30.66 11.58 5.06
N THR A 13 -29.60 11.03 4.47
CA THR A 13 -28.27 11.63 4.53
C THR A 13 -28.19 12.77 3.49
N GLU A 14 -27.85 13.98 3.94
CA GLU A 14 -27.69 15.18 3.11
C GLU A 14 -26.31 15.20 2.43
N PHE A 15 -26.29 15.27 1.10
CA PHE A 15 -25.09 15.34 0.27
C PHE A 15 -24.91 16.71 -0.34
N ARG A 16 -23.68 17.23 -0.26
CA ARG A 16 -23.28 18.53 -0.79
C ARG A 16 -22.44 18.34 -2.04
N ILE A 17 -23.01 18.66 -3.19
CA ILE A 17 -22.35 18.50 -4.49
C ILE A 17 -22.00 19.87 -5.05
N ARG A 18 -20.73 20.03 -5.45
CA ARG A 18 -20.24 21.20 -6.19
C ARG A 18 -20.43 20.89 -7.68
N GLU A 19 -21.23 21.71 -8.37
CA GLU A 19 -21.42 21.69 -9.84
C GLU A 19 -21.66 20.30 -10.46
N LEU A 20 -22.94 19.97 -10.69
CA LEU A 20 -23.32 18.82 -11.52
C LEU A 20 -23.16 19.18 -13.01
N GLN A 21 -21.94 19.07 -13.54
CA GLN A 21 -21.69 19.27 -14.98
C GLN A 21 -21.86 17.99 -15.81
N ASN A 22 -22.00 16.81 -15.19
CA ASN A 22 -22.24 15.55 -15.90
C ASN A 22 -23.20 14.62 -15.12
N PRO A 23 -24.17 13.98 -15.81
CA PRO A 23 -25.11 13.03 -15.20
C PRO A 23 -24.42 11.68 -14.95
N VAL A 24 -23.49 11.64 -13.99
CA VAL A 24 -22.97 10.37 -13.48
C VAL A 24 -23.97 9.87 -12.43
N PRO A 25 -24.42 8.60 -12.49
CA PRO A 25 -25.29 8.03 -11.47
C PRO A 25 -24.59 8.05 -10.11
N LEU A 26 -25.19 8.75 -9.15
CA LEU A 26 -24.67 8.89 -7.80
C LEU A 26 -25.28 7.80 -6.92
N HIS A 27 -24.49 7.22 -6.03
CA HIS A 27 -24.97 6.24 -5.05
C HIS A 27 -24.72 6.79 -3.64
N CYS A 28 -25.65 6.55 -2.73
CA CYS A 28 -25.50 6.97 -1.34
C CYS A 28 -24.35 6.17 -0.69
N PRO A 29 -23.28 6.80 -0.18
CA PRO A 29 -22.19 6.08 0.50
C PRO A 29 -22.61 5.39 1.80
N ARG A 30 -23.81 5.66 2.32
CA ARG A 30 -24.31 5.04 3.55
C ARG A 30 -25.12 3.77 3.31
N CYS A 31 -26.03 3.78 2.33
CA CYS A 31 -26.91 2.63 2.05
C CYS A 31 -26.72 2.01 0.66
N GLY A 32 -25.97 2.64 -0.23
CA GLY A 32 -25.76 2.19 -1.61
C GLY A 32 -26.86 2.58 -2.59
N GLU A 33 -27.96 3.18 -2.13
CA GLU A 33 -29.11 3.49 -2.98
C GLU A 33 -28.77 4.53 -4.07
N ALA A 34 -29.28 4.32 -5.28
CA ALA A 34 -29.10 5.24 -6.39
C ALA A 34 -29.84 6.56 -6.14
N MET A 35 -29.13 7.69 -6.26
CA MET A 35 -29.67 9.02 -6.05
C MET A 35 -29.93 9.70 -7.39
N ASP A 36 -31.14 10.21 -7.57
CA ASP A 36 -31.50 10.98 -8.78
C ASP A 36 -30.97 12.43 -8.66
N PRO A 37 -29.99 12.84 -9.49
CA PRO A 37 -29.45 14.20 -9.46
C PRO A 37 -30.49 15.28 -9.76
N ARG A 38 -31.65 14.93 -10.35
CA ARG A 38 -32.75 15.87 -10.61
C ARG A 38 -33.46 16.34 -9.34
N GLN A 39 -33.32 15.61 -8.24
CA GLN A 39 -33.91 15.97 -6.94
C GLN A 39 -33.05 16.98 -6.16
N ALA A 40 -31.91 17.42 -6.72
CA ALA A 40 -30.98 18.30 -6.04
C ALA A 40 -31.55 19.72 -5.86
N ARG A 41 -31.60 20.20 -4.62
CA ARG A 41 -32.07 21.55 -4.27
C ARG A 41 -30.90 22.52 -4.18
N LEU A 42 -31.07 23.75 -4.67
CA LEU A 42 -30.07 24.80 -4.49
C LEU A 42 -29.97 25.19 -3.02
N GLN A 43 -28.75 25.20 -2.47
CA GLN A 43 -28.53 25.68 -1.11
C GLN A 43 -28.86 27.18 -1.05
N PRO A 44 -29.79 27.63 -0.17
CA PRO A 44 -30.10 29.05 -0.05
C PRO A 44 -28.84 29.82 0.36
N PRO A 45 -28.64 31.05 -0.16
CA PRO A 45 -27.51 31.88 0.20
C PRO A 45 -27.54 32.11 1.71
N LYS A 46 -26.45 31.72 2.40
CA LYS A 46 -26.33 31.97 3.84
C LYS A 46 -26.36 33.46 4.07
N GLU A 47 -27.44 33.97 4.65
CA GLU A 47 -27.51 35.34 5.14
C GLU A 47 -26.37 35.54 6.13
N LYS A 48 -25.43 36.42 5.77
CA LYS A 48 -24.37 36.84 6.68
C LYS A 48 -25.03 37.62 7.80
N LYS A 49 -25.37 36.93 8.89
CA LYS A 49 -25.81 37.53 10.14
C LYS A 49 -24.75 38.54 10.55
N LYS A 50 -25.02 39.84 10.37
CA LYS A 50 -24.13 40.94 10.76
C LYS A 50 -23.95 40.85 12.27
N THR A 51 -22.82 40.30 12.72
CA THR A 51 -22.42 40.37 14.11
C THR A 51 -22.24 41.84 14.47
N PRO A 52 -22.99 42.39 15.45
CA PRO A 52 -22.83 43.79 15.84
C PRO A 52 -21.41 44.02 16.36
N ARG A 53 -20.78 45.07 15.81
CA ARG A 53 -19.43 45.53 16.13
C ARG A 53 -19.41 45.99 17.60
N PRO A 54 -18.49 45.50 18.45
CA PRO A 54 -18.42 45.97 19.84
C PRO A 54 -18.03 47.44 19.86
N VAL A 55 -18.82 48.24 20.59
CA VAL A 55 -18.61 49.67 20.83
C VAL A 55 -17.33 49.84 21.66
N ALA A 56 -16.45 50.72 21.18
CA ALA A 56 -15.22 51.07 21.87
C ALA A 56 -15.54 51.76 23.20
N ALA A 57 -15.05 51.21 24.31
CA ALA A 57 -15.12 51.84 25.61
C ALA A 57 -14.20 53.07 25.64
N GLU A 58 -14.80 54.23 25.93
CA GLU A 58 -14.11 55.49 26.20
C GLU A 58 -13.16 55.34 27.40
N ARG A 59 -11.91 55.75 27.17
CA ARG A 59 -10.86 55.81 28.18
C ARG A 59 -11.01 57.15 28.89
N GLY A 60 -11.71 57.14 30.03
CA GLY A 60 -11.85 58.31 30.90
C GLY A 60 -10.55 58.65 31.60
N ASP A 61 -10.09 59.88 31.40
CA ASP A 61 -9.12 60.58 32.23
C ASP A 61 -9.60 60.67 33.68
N ARG A 62 -8.72 60.31 34.63
CA ARG A 62 -8.71 60.87 35.99
C ARG A 62 -7.42 60.50 36.73
N GLN A 63 -6.54 61.48 36.86
CA GLN A 63 -5.62 61.63 37.99
C GLN A 63 -6.42 61.89 39.27
N PRO A 64 -5.89 61.52 40.46
CA PRO A 64 -5.17 62.52 41.25
C PRO A 64 -3.88 62.01 41.92
N ALA A 65 -3.09 63.00 42.33
CA ALA A 65 -1.77 62.90 42.95
C ALA A 65 -1.79 62.51 44.44
N ALA A 66 -0.72 61.85 44.90
CA ALA A 66 -0.09 62.09 46.22
C ALA A 66 1.28 61.38 46.33
N THR A 67 2.34 62.19 46.36
CA THR A 67 3.59 62.12 47.15
C THR A 67 3.98 60.81 47.89
N HIS A 68 5.18 60.27 47.62
CA HIS A 68 6.36 60.34 48.54
C HIS A 68 7.60 59.59 48.03
N THR A 69 8.70 60.36 47.89
CA THR A 69 10.12 60.09 48.24
C THR A 69 10.75 58.68 48.10
N GLY A 70 11.82 58.57 47.29
CA GLY A 70 12.87 57.55 47.46
C GLY A 70 13.73 57.22 46.23
N ARG A 71 14.88 57.89 46.07
CA ARG A 71 16.04 57.52 45.21
C ARG A 71 16.70 56.22 45.75
N PRO A 72 17.68 55.52 45.07
CA PRO A 72 18.34 55.84 43.80
C PRO A 72 18.65 54.66 42.82
N ARG A 73 18.80 55.02 41.53
CA ARG A 73 19.93 54.72 40.62
C ARG A 73 20.42 53.25 40.48
N ALA A 74 20.15 52.65 39.31
CA ALA A 74 21.06 51.67 38.67
C ALA A 74 20.87 51.62 37.14
N THR A 75 21.84 52.20 36.44
CA THR A 75 22.44 51.82 35.14
C THR A 75 21.57 51.29 33.99
N GLU A 76 21.44 52.14 32.97
CA GLU A 76 21.25 51.74 31.57
C GLU A 76 22.37 50.79 31.10
N SER A 77 22.00 49.64 30.55
CA SER A 77 22.89 48.83 29.72
C SER A 77 22.40 48.85 28.28
N LYS A 78 23.20 49.50 27.42
CA LYS A 78 23.06 49.52 25.96
C LYS A 78 23.13 48.07 25.45
N LYS A 79 22.02 47.58 24.91
CA LYS A 79 21.94 46.26 24.26
C LYS A 79 22.48 46.36 22.84
N THR A 80 23.79 46.19 22.70
CA THR A 80 24.47 46.09 21.40
C THR A 80 24.04 44.80 20.70
N LYS A 81 23.48 44.95 19.51
CA LYS A 81 22.94 43.89 18.66
C LYS A 81 24.11 43.09 18.05
N GLN A 82 24.62 42.10 18.79
CA GLN A 82 25.67 41.21 18.30
C GLN A 82 25.04 40.21 17.31
N ARG A 83 25.39 40.34 16.03
CA ARG A 83 25.04 39.35 14.99
C ARG A 83 25.78 38.04 15.32
N PHE A 84 25.04 37.05 15.76
CA PHE A 84 25.53 35.69 15.92
C PHE A 84 25.66 35.06 14.53
N GLN A 85 26.89 34.87 14.05
CA GLN A 85 27.14 33.98 12.91
C GLN A 85 27.28 32.56 13.45
N PRO A 86 26.33 31.65 13.22
CA PRO A 86 26.51 30.26 13.59
C PRO A 86 27.64 29.65 12.75
N GLY A 87 28.57 28.96 13.42
CA GLY A 87 29.62 28.21 12.76
C GLY A 87 29.08 27.09 11.86
N PRO A 88 29.90 26.55 10.95
CA PRO A 88 29.48 25.62 9.90
C PRO A 88 28.79 24.35 10.44
N VAL A 89 29.13 23.92 11.66
CA VAL A 89 28.54 22.73 12.29
C VAL A 89 27.06 22.95 12.69
N THR A 90 26.71 24.16 13.14
CA THR A 90 25.32 24.48 13.52
C THR A 90 24.44 24.65 12.29
N ALA A 91 25.00 25.14 11.17
CA ALA A 91 24.29 25.23 9.90
C ALA A 91 23.93 23.83 9.35
N VAL A 92 24.86 22.85 9.45
CA VAL A 92 24.59 21.47 9.02
C VAL A 92 23.52 20.79 9.89
N ALA A 93 23.54 21.02 11.21
CA ALA A 93 22.50 20.49 12.11
C ALA A 93 21.11 21.09 11.81
N VAL A 94 21.03 22.38 11.49
CA VAL A 94 19.77 23.05 11.11
C VAL A 94 19.26 22.54 9.76
N VAL A 95 20.15 22.27 8.78
CA VAL A 95 19.76 21.70 7.48
C VAL A 95 19.28 20.25 7.62
N LEU A 96 19.94 19.44 8.47
CA LEU A 96 19.51 18.06 8.73
C LEU A 96 18.16 18.01 9.47
N LEU A 97 17.92 18.88 10.45
CA LEU A 97 16.65 18.97 11.17
C LEU A 97 15.52 19.55 10.29
N ALA A 98 15.83 20.47 9.38
CA ALA A 98 14.86 20.97 8.41
C ALA A 98 14.51 19.90 7.35
N GLY A 99 15.49 19.09 6.92
CA GLY A 99 15.29 18.01 5.95
C GLY A 99 14.40 16.87 6.48
N THR A 100 14.52 16.52 7.76
CA THR A 100 13.64 15.51 8.38
C THR A 100 12.21 16.01 8.58
N ALA A 101 12.04 17.29 8.94
CA ALA A 101 10.71 17.90 9.08
C ALA A 101 9.95 17.99 7.75
N VAL A 102 10.64 18.33 6.65
CA VAL A 102 10.03 18.39 5.30
C VAL A 102 9.66 17.00 4.79
N SER A 103 10.51 15.99 5.00
CA SER A 103 10.21 14.60 4.67
C SER A 103 9.00 14.07 5.44
N ALA A 104 8.88 14.38 6.73
CA ALA A 104 7.72 14.02 7.54
C ALA A 104 6.43 14.71 7.08
N ALA A 105 6.50 15.99 6.69
CA ALA A 105 5.34 16.74 6.20
C ALA A 105 4.84 16.22 4.83
N LEU A 106 5.75 15.90 3.90
CA LEU A 106 5.41 15.28 2.62
C LEU A 106 4.80 13.89 2.79
N TYR A 107 5.31 13.11 3.75
CA TYR A 107 4.79 11.79 4.08
C TYR A 107 3.37 11.84 4.69
N ILE A 108 3.09 12.81 5.57
CA ILE A 108 1.75 13.04 6.12
C ILE A 108 0.78 13.49 5.02
N GLY A 109 1.23 14.36 4.09
CA GLY A 109 0.43 14.77 2.93
C GLY A 109 0.06 13.60 2.02
N PHE A 110 1.01 12.70 1.75
CA PHE A 110 0.80 11.48 0.96
C PHE A 110 -0.19 10.50 1.64
N ARG A 111 -0.12 10.36 2.97
CA ARG A 111 -1.06 9.54 3.78
C ARG A 111 -2.50 10.07 3.77
N ILE A 112 -2.69 11.39 3.69
CA ILE A 112 -4.03 11.99 3.61
C ILE A 112 -4.62 11.82 2.21
N ALA A 113 -3.78 11.83 1.16
CA ALA A 113 -4.21 11.68 -0.23
C ALA A 113 -4.64 10.24 -0.61
N ILE A 114 -4.16 9.20 0.10
CA ILE A 114 -4.40 7.79 -0.26
C ILE A 114 -5.35 7.08 0.72
N ARG A 115 -6.23 7.79 1.45
CA ARG A 115 -7.26 7.11 2.25
C ARG A 115 -8.36 6.57 1.32
N PRO A 116 -8.53 5.24 1.15
CA PRO A 116 -9.78 4.72 0.61
C PRO A 116 -10.88 4.94 1.65
N SER A 117 -12.01 5.48 1.20
CA SER A 117 -13.25 5.59 1.97
C SER A 117 -13.80 4.20 2.28
N GLY A 118 -13.34 3.59 3.37
CA GLY A 118 -13.87 2.34 3.91
C GLY A 118 -15.10 2.58 4.78
N THR A 119 -16.25 2.08 4.34
CA THR A 119 -17.48 1.92 5.12
C THR A 119 -17.32 0.82 6.18
N PRO A 120 -17.86 0.98 7.41
CA PRO A 120 -17.90 -0.11 8.39
C PRO A 120 -19.06 -1.06 8.08
N ILE A 121 -18.77 -2.32 7.71
CA ILE A 121 -19.76 -3.39 7.62
C ILE A 121 -19.83 -4.09 8.98
N ALA A 122 -21.03 -4.10 9.57
CA ALA A 122 -21.35 -4.82 10.79
C ALA A 122 -21.31 -6.34 10.56
N GLN A 123 -20.75 -7.05 11.53
CA GLN A 123 -20.51 -8.49 11.53
C GLN A 123 -21.79 -9.28 11.88
N SER A 124 -22.06 -10.35 11.13
CA SER A 124 -22.74 -11.54 11.63
C SER A 124 -22.00 -12.78 11.11
N PHE A 125 -21.53 -13.60 12.05
CA PHE A 125 -20.70 -14.80 11.85
C PHE A 125 -21.51 -15.98 11.31
N THR A 126 -21.05 -16.57 10.20
CA THR A 126 -21.10 -18.02 9.95
C THR A 126 -19.96 -18.37 8.97
N ARG A 127 -19.23 -19.46 9.28
CA ARG A 127 -18.06 -20.02 8.58
C ARG A 127 -18.18 -20.01 7.03
N PRO A 128 -17.08 -19.94 6.26
CA PRO A 128 -17.05 -20.54 4.94
C PRO A 128 -16.23 -21.84 4.95
N LEU A 129 -16.94 -22.91 4.61
CA LEU A 129 -16.43 -24.11 3.99
C LEU A 129 -15.73 -23.69 2.67
N TRP A 130 -14.47 -24.07 2.47
CA TRP A 130 -13.86 -24.03 1.14
C TRP A 130 -14.36 -25.23 0.35
N THR A 131 -15.55 -25.13 -0.23
CA THR A 131 -16.02 -25.92 -1.38
C THR A 131 -17.23 -25.21 -1.98
N SER A 132 -17.33 -25.29 -3.31
CA SER A 132 -18.38 -24.74 -4.18
C SER A 132 -18.18 -23.32 -4.69
N THR A 133 -17.77 -23.28 -5.95
CA THR A 133 -18.11 -22.29 -6.97
C THR A 133 -19.57 -21.84 -6.87
N GLY A 134 -19.81 -20.76 -6.13
CA GLY A 134 -20.95 -19.89 -6.38
C GLY A 134 -20.56 -18.90 -7.47
N ALA A 135 -21.02 -19.14 -8.70
CA ALA A 135 -20.84 -18.23 -9.82
C ALA A 135 -21.30 -16.81 -9.42
N MET A 136 -20.38 -15.84 -9.49
CA MET A 136 -20.78 -14.44 -9.63
C MET A 136 -21.24 -14.25 -11.07
N ASP A 137 -22.45 -14.72 -11.39
CA ASP A 137 -23.16 -14.45 -12.64
C ASP A 137 -23.71 -13.01 -12.65
N GLY A 138 -22.86 -12.06 -12.30
CA GLY A 138 -23.17 -10.64 -12.25
C GLY A 138 -22.43 -9.87 -13.34
N GLU A 139 -23.06 -8.80 -13.81
CA GLU A 139 -22.49 -7.84 -14.75
C GLU A 139 -21.14 -7.26 -14.26
N ALA A 140 -20.91 -7.25 -12.94
CA ALA A 140 -19.65 -6.88 -12.31
C ALA A 140 -18.49 -7.84 -12.62
N GLY A 141 -18.73 -9.16 -12.67
CA GLY A 141 -17.72 -10.15 -13.08
C GLY A 141 -17.32 -9.96 -14.54
N ARG A 142 -18.32 -9.83 -15.42
CA ARG A 142 -18.12 -9.53 -16.85
C ARG A 142 -17.46 -8.17 -17.11
N ALA A 143 -17.60 -7.21 -16.20
CA ALA A 143 -16.92 -5.91 -16.28
C ALA A 143 -15.45 -6.00 -15.82
N ALA A 144 -15.16 -6.80 -14.80
CA ALA A 144 -13.79 -7.08 -14.37
C ALA A 144 -13.03 -7.86 -15.44
N ASP A 145 -13.63 -8.91 -16.02
CA ASP A 145 -13.04 -9.69 -17.11
C ASP A 145 -12.79 -8.83 -18.36
N ARG A 146 -13.72 -7.94 -18.73
CA ARG A 146 -13.51 -6.99 -19.83
C ARG A 146 -12.37 -6.01 -19.57
N ARG A 147 -12.16 -5.56 -18.32
CA ARG A 147 -11.04 -4.69 -17.98
C ARG A 147 -9.70 -5.42 -18.06
N ILE A 148 -9.65 -6.66 -17.61
CA ILE A 148 -8.46 -7.50 -17.71
C ILE A 148 -8.15 -7.79 -19.18
N GLN A 149 -9.14 -8.19 -19.97
CA GLN A 149 -8.97 -8.45 -21.41
C GLN A 149 -8.50 -7.20 -22.16
N ASN A 150 -9.11 -6.03 -21.91
CA ASN A 150 -8.68 -4.76 -22.53
C ASN A 150 -7.24 -4.39 -22.15
N SER A 151 -6.80 -4.70 -20.93
CA SER A 151 -5.43 -4.45 -20.50
C SER A 151 -4.42 -5.38 -21.19
N LEU A 152 -4.79 -6.64 -21.40
CA LEU A 152 -3.97 -7.61 -22.13
C LEU A 152 -3.87 -7.26 -23.61
N ASP A 153 -4.99 -6.90 -24.26
CA ASP A 153 -5.01 -6.48 -25.66
C ASP A 153 -4.20 -5.20 -25.89
N ALA A 154 -4.13 -4.31 -24.90
CA ALA A 154 -3.30 -3.10 -24.96
C ALA A 154 -1.80 -3.43 -24.88
N VAL A 155 -1.41 -4.35 -23.99
CA VAL A 155 -0.01 -4.81 -23.87
C VAL A 155 0.41 -5.57 -25.13
N GLN A 156 -0.46 -6.44 -25.66
CA GLN A 156 -0.17 -7.19 -26.87
C GLN A 156 0.00 -6.28 -28.10
N ARG A 157 -0.88 -5.30 -28.28
CA ARG A 157 -0.72 -4.27 -29.33
C ARG A 157 0.54 -3.44 -29.17
N ALA A 158 0.95 -3.14 -27.94
CA ALA A 158 2.21 -2.43 -27.70
C ALA A 158 3.43 -3.27 -28.11
N MET A 159 3.42 -4.58 -27.84
CA MET A 159 4.49 -5.49 -28.28
C MET A 159 4.51 -5.67 -29.81
N GLU A 160 3.34 -5.82 -30.44
CA GLU A 160 3.23 -5.88 -31.90
C GLU A 160 3.73 -4.58 -32.56
N ALA A 161 3.43 -3.41 -31.99
CA ALA A 161 3.93 -2.13 -32.48
C ALA A 161 5.46 -1.97 -32.37
N VAL A 162 6.08 -2.60 -31.36
CA VAL A 162 7.54 -2.63 -31.23
C VAL A 162 8.16 -3.55 -32.30
N ASN A 163 7.54 -4.71 -32.56
CA ASN A 163 8.03 -5.68 -33.54
C ASN A 163 7.77 -5.29 -35.00
N SER A 164 6.77 -4.45 -35.27
CA SER A 164 6.42 -3.98 -36.61
C SER A 164 7.15 -2.69 -37.03
N ARG A 165 8.09 -2.20 -36.21
CA ARG A 165 8.90 -1.03 -36.56
C ARG A 165 9.89 -1.41 -37.68
N PRO A 166 9.83 -0.75 -38.85
CA PRO A 166 10.74 -1.06 -39.96
C PRO A 166 12.20 -0.85 -39.52
N PRO A 167 13.14 -1.67 -40.02
CA PRO A 167 14.55 -1.54 -39.68
C PRO A 167 15.02 -0.12 -40.03
N GLN A 168 15.58 0.56 -39.04
CA GLN A 168 16.16 1.89 -39.22
C GLN A 168 17.30 1.78 -40.27
N PRO A 169 17.24 2.54 -41.38
CA PRO A 169 18.31 2.54 -42.36
C PRO A 169 19.56 3.17 -41.72
N GLY A 170 20.61 2.37 -41.53
CA GLY A 170 21.90 2.85 -41.04
C GLY A 170 22.64 1.96 -40.03
N PHE A 171 22.06 0.82 -39.62
CA PHE A 171 22.77 -0.13 -38.74
C PHE A 171 23.38 -1.28 -39.56
N THR A 172 24.66 -1.15 -39.92
CA THR A 172 25.45 -2.27 -40.43
C THR A 172 25.88 -3.16 -39.26
N PRO A 173 25.51 -4.45 -39.23
CA PRO A 173 25.99 -5.36 -38.19
C PRO A 173 27.51 -5.59 -38.34
N PRO A 174 28.27 -5.73 -37.23
CA PRO A 174 29.68 -6.04 -37.29
C PRO A 174 29.91 -7.46 -37.84
N ALA A 175 30.96 -7.60 -38.64
CA ALA A 175 31.36 -8.82 -39.30
C ALA A 175 31.57 -9.98 -38.31
N THR A 176 30.99 -11.13 -38.66
CA THR A 176 31.11 -12.41 -37.97
C THR A 176 32.57 -12.87 -37.92
N LEU A 177 33.12 -13.02 -36.72
CA LEU A 177 34.43 -13.65 -36.50
C LEU A 177 34.31 -15.18 -36.64
N PRO A 178 35.32 -15.87 -37.21
CA PRO A 178 35.30 -17.31 -37.38
C PRO A 178 35.45 -18.03 -36.05
N GLN A 179 34.61 -19.05 -35.82
CA GLN A 179 34.69 -19.91 -34.64
C GLN A 179 35.89 -20.86 -34.71
N PRO A 180 36.63 -21.09 -33.61
CA PRO A 180 37.61 -22.16 -33.54
C PRO A 180 36.92 -23.52 -33.29
N GLY A 181 37.32 -24.52 -34.07
CA GLY A 181 36.81 -25.89 -33.97
C GLY A 181 37.22 -26.57 -32.67
N PHE A 182 36.23 -27.18 -32.00
CA PHE A 182 36.45 -28.09 -30.88
C PHE A 182 36.56 -29.53 -31.39
N THR A 183 37.72 -30.14 -31.17
CA THR A 183 37.90 -31.61 -31.23
C THR A 183 37.62 -32.22 -29.86
N PRO A 184 36.93 -33.37 -29.76
CA PRO A 184 36.66 -34.02 -28.49
C PRO A 184 37.87 -34.86 -28.03
N SER A 185 38.44 -34.51 -26.88
CA SER A 185 39.48 -35.31 -26.22
C SER A 185 38.86 -36.39 -25.35
N GLN A 186 39.36 -37.60 -25.56
CA GLN A 186 39.08 -38.88 -24.90
C GLN A 186 39.47 -38.84 -23.39
N PRO A 187 38.73 -39.50 -22.48
CA PRO A 187 39.10 -39.53 -21.06
C PRO A 187 40.20 -40.58 -20.78
N PRO A 188 41.20 -40.28 -19.94
CA PRO A 188 42.18 -41.26 -19.51
C PRO A 188 41.65 -42.15 -18.38
N ALA A 189 42.11 -43.41 -18.41
CA ALA A 189 41.79 -44.47 -17.48
C ALA A 189 42.31 -44.22 -16.05
N ALA A 190 41.55 -44.71 -15.08
CA ALA A 190 41.91 -44.74 -13.67
C ALA A 190 43.00 -45.78 -13.36
N PRO A 191 43.96 -45.48 -12.47
CA PRO A 191 44.70 -46.50 -11.76
C PRO A 191 44.12 -46.70 -10.35
N ALA A 192 43.87 -47.96 -10.01
CA ALA A 192 43.67 -48.44 -8.65
C ALA A 192 45.00 -48.45 -7.89
N PHE A 193 45.02 -48.02 -6.63
CA PHE A 193 46.07 -48.42 -5.68
C PHE A 193 45.54 -48.49 -4.25
N ASN A 194 45.86 -49.62 -3.61
CA ASN A 194 45.56 -50.01 -2.24
C ASN A 194 46.62 -49.47 -1.25
N SER A 195 46.15 -49.04 -0.06
CA SER A 195 46.78 -49.10 1.27
C SER A 195 48.02 -48.23 1.58
N PRO A 196 48.43 -48.06 2.86
CA PRO A 196 47.67 -47.90 4.12
C PRO A 196 48.08 -46.61 4.91
N ILE A 197 47.35 -46.38 6.01
CA ILE A 197 47.43 -45.26 6.95
C ILE A 197 48.76 -45.25 7.71
N THR A 198 49.48 -44.11 7.67
CA THR A 198 50.48 -43.73 8.69
C THR A 198 50.34 -42.25 9.00
N SER A 199 50.23 -41.96 10.29
CA SER A 199 49.98 -40.69 10.94
C SER A 199 51.26 -39.86 11.14
N GLU A 200 51.29 -38.64 10.60
CA GLU A 200 52.19 -37.55 11.04
C GLU A 200 51.62 -36.19 10.60
N PRO A 201 51.55 -35.16 11.48
CA PRO A 201 51.03 -33.84 11.10
C PRO A 201 52.12 -32.96 10.46
N PRO A 202 51.88 -32.34 9.29
CA PRO A 202 52.86 -31.46 8.68
C PRO A 202 52.80 -30.04 9.26
N ASN A 203 54.00 -29.53 9.46
CA ASN A 203 54.40 -28.18 9.86
C ASN A 203 53.93 -27.16 8.80
N ILE A 204 53.25 -26.08 9.22
CA ILE A 204 52.74 -25.01 8.35
C ILE A 204 53.87 -23.99 8.09
N PRO A 205 54.33 -23.78 6.84
CA PRO A 205 55.20 -22.66 6.51
C PRO A 205 54.38 -21.39 6.26
N SER A 206 54.86 -20.27 6.81
CA SER A 206 54.29 -18.93 6.63
C SER A 206 54.27 -18.49 5.15
N ASP A 207 53.12 -18.00 4.71
CA ASP A 207 52.91 -17.39 3.39
C ASP A 207 53.67 -16.05 3.24
N PRO A 208 54.31 -15.79 2.08
CA PRO A 208 54.86 -14.48 1.74
C PRO A 208 53.79 -13.54 1.15
N GLN A 209 53.81 -12.27 1.57
CA GLN A 209 52.98 -11.19 1.00
C GLN A 209 53.20 -11.01 -0.51
N PRO A 210 52.14 -10.78 -1.30
CA PRO A 210 52.28 -10.35 -2.69
C PRO A 210 52.58 -8.84 -2.80
N PRO A 211 53.35 -8.40 -3.81
CA PRO A 211 53.73 -7.01 -4.00
C PRO A 211 52.58 -6.14 -4.55
N GLU A 212 52.49 -4.91 -4.03
CA GLU A 212 51.67 -3.82 -4.57
C GLU A 212 52.06 -3.52 -6.02
N SER A 213 51.11 -3.73 -6.95
CA SER A 213 51.23 -3.32 -8.34
C SER A 213 50.35 -2.08 -8.59
N ALA A 214 51.02 -1.00 -8.95
CA ALA A 214 50.42 0.24 -9.42
C ALA A 214 49.80 0.04 -10.81
N PHE A 215 48.47 0.17 -10.91
CA PHE A 215 47.78 0.37 -12.19
C PHE A 215 47.17 1.78 -12.24
N PRO A 216 47.42 2.56 -13.31
CA PRO A 216 46.78 3.85 -13.51
C PRO A 216 45.32 3.64 -13.95
N ASN A 217 44.41 4.36 -13.29
CA ASN A 217 42.97 4.28 -13.45
C ASN A 217 42.51 5.22 -14.59
N PRO A 218 42.04 4.74 -15.75
CA PRO A 218 41.55 5.61 -16.82
C PRO A 218 40.03 5.71 -16.73
N ARG A 219 39.52 6.55 -15.82
CA ARG A 219 38.11 6.98 -15.83
C ARG A 219 38.03 8.49 -15.64
N GLY A 220 38.32 9.21 -16.71
CA GLY A 220 38.12 10.65 -16.82
C GLY A 220 36.84 11.01 -17.58
N ARG A 221 36.02 11.85 -16.93
CA ARG A 221 35.45 13.08 -17.51
C ARG A 221 34.17 13.07 -18.37
N PHE A 222 33.16 12.24 -18.09
CA PHE A 222 31.82 12.51 -18.69
C PHE A 222 30.61 12.45 -17.75
N GLY A 223 30.78 12.31 -16.43
CA GLY A 223 29.65 12.10 -15.50
C GLY A 223 29.28 13.25 -14.56
N SER A 224 30.23 14.11 -14.15
CA SER A 224 29.99 15.04 -13.04
C SER A 224 29.13 16.24 -13.44
N GLU A 225 29.39 16.86 -14.59
CA GLU A 225 28.64 18.05 -15.03
C GLU A 225 27.16 17.77 -15.34
N GLN A 226 26.83 16.56 -15.83
CA GLN A 226 25.43 16.17 -16.06
C GLN A 226 24.69 15.92 -14.75
N LEU A 227 25.36 15.32 -13.75
CA LEU A 227 24.80 15.11 -12.42
C LEU A 227 24.56 16.44 -11.69
N ASP A 228 25.48 17.39 -11.82
CA ASP A 228 25.33 18.71 -11.21
C ASP A 228 24.19 19.50 -11.88
N LYS A 229 24.07 19.47 -13.22
CA LYS A 229 22.93 20.07 -13.94
C LYS A 229 21.59 19.43 -13.58
N LEU A 230 21.54 18.12 -13.36
CA LEU A 230 20.32 17.43 -12.94
C LEU A 230 19.92 17.85 -11.51
N ARG A 231 20.91 17.96 -10.62
CA ARG A 231 20.70 18.39 -9.22
C ARG A 231 20.20 19.82 -9.15
N GLU A 232 20.77 20.72 -9.94
CA GLU A 232 20.35 22.13 -10.02
C GLU A 232 18.92 22.26 -10.55
N ARG A 233 18.55 21.45 -11.56
CA ARG A 233 17.18 21.44 -12.12
C ARG A 233 16.14 20.93 -11.12
N MET A 234 16.46 19.88 -10.36
CA MET A 234 15.57 19.37 -9.30
C MET A 234 15.39 20.39 -8.16
N GLN A 235 16.45 21.10 -7.79
CA GLN A 235 16.40 22.12 -6.75
C GLN A 235 15.50 23.30 -7.17
N ALA A 236 15.63 23.77 -8.41
CA ALA A 236 14.80 24.84 -8.95
C ALA A 236 13.30 24.47 -8.99
N ASP A 237 12.97 23.20 -9.28
CA ASP A 237 11.58 22.73 -9.31
C ASP A 237 10.98 22.64 -7.88
N MET A 238 11.77 22.22 -6.91
CA MET A 238 11.36 22.21 -5.49
C MET A 238 11.08 23.62 -4.97
N ASP A 239 11.90 24.60 -5.35
CA ASP A 239 11.71 25.99 -4.96
C ASP A 239 10.44 26.60 -5.61
N ARG A 240 10.17 26.27 -6.88
CA ARG A 240 8.90 26.65 -7.53
C ARG A 240 7.67 26.07 -6.83
N MET A 241 7.71 24.81 -6.40
CA MET A 241 6.60 24.22 -5.66
C MET A 241 6.40 24.86 -4.27
N ARG A 242 7.49 25.31 -3.63
CA ARG A 242 7.43 26.02 -2.35
C ARG A 242 6.81 27.42 -2.48
N GLU A 243 7.11 28.12 -3.57
CA GLU A 243 6.46 29.40 -3.89
C GLU A 243 4.96 29.23 -4.22
N GLN A 244 4.57 28.13 -4.87
CA GLN A 244 3.16 27.85 -5.15
C GLN A 244 2.36 27.51 -3.87
N THR A 245 2.95 26.75 -2.95
CA THR A 245 2.28 26.33 -1.71
C THR A 245 2.17 27.43 -0.67
N SER A 246 3.09 28.40 -0.65
CA SER A 246 3.05 29.56 0.24
C SER A 246 1.99 30.62 -0.13
N ARG A 247 1.34 30.49 -1.29
CA ARG A 247 0.25 31.39 -1.73
C ARG A 247 -1.16 30.91 -1.35
N LEU A 248 -1.31 29.79 -0.64
CA LEU A 248 -2.61 29.32 -0.19
C LEU A 248 -3.03 29.99 1.14
N PRO A 249 -4.26 30.54 1.23
CA PRO A 249 -4.73 31.19 2.45
C PRO A 249 -4.95 30.18 3.58
N THR A 250 -4.32 30.44 4.73
CA THR A 250 -4.41 29.65 5.96
C THR A 250 -5.84 29.62 6.50
N PHE A 251 -6.54 28.50 6.37
CA PHE A 251 -7.87 28.31 6.96
C PHE A 251 -7.79 28.07 8.47
N GLY A 252 -8.66 28.80 9.19
CA GLY A 252 -8.70 28.86 10.65
C GLY A 252 -9.13 27.58 11.36
N ARG A 253 -8.76 27.56 12.64
CA ARG A 253 -8.99 26.56 13.69
C ARG A 253 -10.45 26.06 13.76
N PRO A 254 -10.71 24.75 13.95
CA PRO A 254 -12.06 24.23 14.14
C PRO A 254 -12.60 24.52 15.56
N PRO A 255 -13.93 24.73 15.71
CA PRO A 255 -14.57 24.98 17.00
C PRO A 255 -14.81 23.68 17.79
N ARG A 256 -14.89 23.82 19.13
CA ARG A 256 -15.22 22.77 20.11
C ARG A 256 -16.71 22.38 20.03
N PHE A 257 -16.98 21.07 20.09
CA PHE A 257 -18.32 20.49 20.20
C PHE A 257 -18.85 20.57 21.63
N GLY A 258 -20.08 21.06 21.80
CA GLY A 258 -20.86 20.99 23.03
C GLY A 258 -22.34 20.75 22.70
N GLU A 259 -22.88 19.69 23.31
CA GLU A 259 -24.27 19.39 23.69
C GLU A 259 -25.41 19.54 22.66
N LEU A 260 -26.07 18.42 22.38
CA LEU A 260 -27.35 18.32 21.66
C LEU A 260 -28.49 18.08 22.67
N PRO A 261 -29.65 18.76 22.54
CA PRO A 261 -30.86 18.43 23.27
C PRO A 261 -31.72 17.40 22.54
N THR A 262 -32.44 16.60 23.32
CA THR A 262 -33.39 15.53 22.96
C THR A 262 -34.67 16.09 22.31
N PRO A 263 -35.25 15.45 21.27
CA PRO A 263 -36.58 15.81 20.79
C PRO A 263 -37.66 14.84 21.30
N GLY A 264 -38.76 15.43 21.77
CA GLY A 264 -40.01 14.73 22.12
C GLY A 264 -40.85 14.36 20.90
N PHE A 265 -41.55 13.24 21.03
CA PHE A 265 -42.56 12.75 20.09
C PHE A 265 -43.87 13.53 20.23
N PRO A 266 -44.64 13.62 19.13
CA PRO A 266 -46.09 13.50 19.26
C PRO A 266 -46.72 12.47 18.32
N SER A 267 -47.82 11.94 18.85
CA SER A 267 -48.86 11.03 18.40
C SER A 267 -49.45 11.35 17.01
N GLY A 268 -49.85 10.31 16.25
CA GLY A 268 -50.62 10.43 14.98
C GLY A 268 -52.13 10.70 15.20
N PRO A 269 -53.06 10.27 14.31
CA PRO A 269 -53.06 10.04 12.85
C PRO A 269 -54.15 10.93 12.15
N PRO A 270 -54.53 10.78 10.85
CA PRO A 270 -55.53 9.77 10.47
C PRO A 270 -55.47 9.20 9.01
N ASN A 271 -56.23 8.12 8.82
CA ASN A 271 -56.61 7.41 7.59
C ASN A 271 -56.94 8.28 6.37
N LEU A 272 -56.49 7.86 5.18
CA LEU A 272 -57.14 8.13 3.88
C LEU A 272 -56.77 7.02 2.83
N PRO A 273 -57.59 6.85 1.77
CA PRO A 273 -57.85 5.59 1.09
C PRO A 273 -56.89 5.28 -0.07
N GLY A 274 -56.78 4.00 -0.41
CA GLY A 274 -56.00 3.53 -1.55
C GLY A 274 -56.61 3.90 -2.92
N PRO A 275 -55.75 4.04 -3.93
CA PRO A 275 -56.06 3.70 -5.32
C PRO A 275 -55.04 2.65 -5.81
N GLY A 276 -55.44 1.58 -6.49
CA GLY A 276 -55.99 1.63 -7.84
C GLY A 276 -54.98 0.91 -8.75
N THR A 277 -55.33 -0.31 -9.16
CA THR A 277 -54.57 -1.14 -10.10
C THR A 277 -54.47 -0.45 -11.47
N PRO A 278 -53.27 -0.34 -12.07
CA PRO A 278 -53.16 0.17 -13.44
C PRO A 278 -53.58 -0.89 -14.48
N PRO A 279 -54.08 -0.46 -15.64
CA PRO A 279 -54.64 -1.32 -16.67
C PRO A 279 -53.56 -2.06 -17.47
N ALA A 280 -53.92 -3.28 -17.89
CA ALA A 280 -53.17 -4.07 -18.87
C ALA A 280 -53.10 -3.34 -20.21
N PHE A 281 -51.89 -2.98 -20.64
CA PHE A 281 -51.63 -2.51 -22.00
C PHE A 281 -51.27 -3.68 -22.91
N GLY A 282 -51.99 -3.75 -24.02
CA GLY A 282 -51.97 -4.83 -24.99
C GLY A 282 -50.65 -4.97 -25.75
N ALA A 283 -50.44 -6.21 -26.19
CA ALA A 283 -49.43 -6.58 -27.16
C ALA A 283 -49.73 -5.99 -28.56
N PRO A 284 -48.72 -5.53 -29.30
CA PRO A 284 -48.77 -5.46 -30.75
C PRO A 284 -48.10 -6.70 -31.40
N PRO A 285 -48.51 -7.06 -32.63
CA PRO A 285 -48.09 -8.29 -33.29
C PRO A 285 -46.69 -8.17 -33.92
N ALA A 286 -46.13 -9.36 -34.16
CA ALA A 286 -44.87 -9.63 -34.81
C ALA A 286 -44.65 -8.86 -36.13
N ALA A 287 -43.47 -8.27 -36.26
CA ALA A 287 -42.84 -7.98 -37.55
C ALA A 287 -41.38 -8.43 -37.44
N GLY A 288 -41.04 -9.44 -38.23
CA GLY A 288 -39.72 -10.05 -38.27
C GLY A 288 -38.69 -9.08 -38.84
N THR A 289 -37.68 -8.80 -38.03
CA THR A 289 -36.40 -8.26 -38.48
C THR A 289 -35.40 -9.40 -38.38
N PRO A 290 -34.72 -9.81 -39.47
CA PRO A 290 -33.64 -10.79 -39.36
C PRO A 290 -32.55 -10.14 -38.52
N ALA A 291 -32.42 -10.59 -37.27
CA ALA A 291 -31.31 -10.22 -36.41
C ALA A 291 -30.03 -10.67 -37.12
N ALA A 292 -29.28 -9.70 -37.65
CA ALA A 292 -27.91 -9.91 -38.07
C ALA A 292 -27.18 -10.52 -36.88
N GLY A 293 -26.86 -11.81 -37.01
CA GLY A 293 -26.21 -12.58 -35.96
C GLY A 293 -24.98 -11.82 -35.50
N ILE A 294 -24.99 -11.38 -34.25
CA ILE A 294 -23.75 -11.04 -33.57
C ILE A 294 -22.90 -12.30 -33.69
N PRO A 295 -21.74 -12.27 -34.38
CA PRO A 295 -20.89 -13.44 -34.45
C PRO A 295 -20.59 -13.83 -33.01
N GLN A 296 -21.12 -14.99 -32.59
CA GLN A 296 -20.69 -15.61 -31.36
C GLN A 296 -19.19 -15.85 -31.56
N VAL A 297 -18.38 -15.04 -30.88
CA VAL A 297 -16.96 -15.39 -30.68
C VAL A 297 -17.00 -16.80 -30.12
N PRO A 298 -16.37 -17.80 -30.76
CA PRO A 298 -16.39 -19.17 -30.27
C PRO A 298 -15.94 -19.14 -28.82
N GLY A 299 -16.88 -19.34 -27.92
CA GLY A 299 -16.63 -19.47 -26.50
C GLY A 299 -15.87 -20.76 -26.34
N THR A 300 -14.56 -20.70 -26.49
CA THR A 300 -13.72 -21.81 -26.14
C THR A 300 -13.80 -21.94 -24.63
N ASP A 301 -14.66 -22.85 -24.19
CA ASP A 301 -14.54 -23.57 -22.92
C ASP A 301 -13.21 -24.36 -22.92
N GLU A 302 -12.10 -23.68 -23.21
CA GLU A 302 -10.77 -24.21 -23.05
C GLU A 302 -10.62 -24.53 -21.57
N GLN A 303 -10.47 -25.82 -21.29
CA GLN A 303 -10.29 -26.29 -19.93
C GLN A 303 -9.13 -25.49 -19.29
N PRO A 304 -9.30 -25.00 -18.06
CA PRO A 304 -8.33 -24.11 -17.43
C PRO A 304 -6.92 -24.73 -17.37
N GLU A 305 -6.85 -26.06 -17.28
CA GLU A 305 -5.59 -26.82 -17.38
C GLU A 305 -4.85 -26.63 -18.71
N VAL A 306 -5.56 -26.69 -19.83
CA VAL A 306 -4.97 -26.53 -21.18
C VAL A 306 -4.41 -25.11 -21.30
N ARG A 307 -5.17 -24.11 -20.84
CA ARG A 307 -4.72 -22.72 -20.82
C ARG A 307 -3.46 -22.54 -19.97
N ILE A 308 -3.40 -23.16 -18.78
CA ILE A 308 -2.21 -23.09 -17.91
C ILE A 308 -1.01 -23.76 -18.57
N ARG A 309 -1.17 -24.96 -19.18
CA ARG A 309 -0.07 -25.63 -19.88
C ARG A 309 0.44 -24.82 -21.07
N ASN A 310 -0.45 -24.14 -21.81
CA ASN A 310 -0.05 -23.22 -22.87
C ASN A 310 0.79 -22.05 -22.34
N LEU A 311 0.45 -21.51 -21.16
CA LEU A 311 1.25 -20.48 -20.50
C LEU A 311 2.61 -21.02 -20.04
N LEU A 312 2.67 -22.24 -19.52
CA LEU A 312 3.94 -22.88 -19.13
C LEU A 312 4.85 -23.11 -20.34
N GLN A 313 4.29 -23.59 -21.47
CA GLN A 313 5.04 -23.73 -22.72
C GLN A 313 5.56 -22.36 -23.22
N ALA A 314 4.76 -21.30 -23.11
CA ALA A 314 5.19 -19.94 -23.46
C ALA A 314 6.32 -19.43 -22.54
N ILE A 315 6.29 -19.79 -21.25
CA ILE A 315 7.35 -19.46 -20.30
C ILE A 315 8.66 -20.15 -20.66
N GLU A 316 8.60 -21.45 -20.95
CA GLU A 316 9.76 -22.26 -21.35
C GLU A 316 10.38 -21.75 -22.66
N ALA A 317 9.54 -21.45 -23.65
CA ALA A 317 9.98 -20.96 -24.96
C ALA A 317 10.75 -19.63 -24.89
N GLN A 318 10.52 -18.83 -23.84
CA GLN A 318 11.14 -17.53 -23.69
C GLN A 318 12.48 -17.56 -22.93
N ASN A 319 12.87 -18.70 -22.34
CA ASN A 319 14.19 -18.98 -21.76
C ASN A 319 14.80 -17.81 -20.95
N GLY A 320 14.03 -17.23 -20.04
CA GLY A 320 14.49 -16.12 -19.18
C GLY A 320 14.52 -14.74 -19.84
N SER A 321 13.94 -14.58 -21.03
CA SER A 321 13.68 -13.28 -21.66
C SER A 321 12.65 -12.47 -20.85
N VAL A 322 12.72 -11.13 -20.95
CA VAL A 322 11.77 -10.20 -20.30
C VAL A 322 10.32 -10.45 -20.74
N ALA A 323 10.12 -11.04 -21.92
CA ALA A 323 8.80 -11.45 -22.40
C ALA A 323 8.05 -12.38 -21.41
N VAL A 324 8.79 -13.09 -20.53
CA VAL A 324 8.22 -14.09 -19.60
C VAL A 324 7.32 -13.47 -18.54
N THR A 325 7.48 -12.16 -18.33
CA THR A 325 6.68 -11.37 -17.40
C THR A 325 5.19 -11.38 -17.77
N GLY A 326 4.85 -11.43 -19.07
CA GLY A 326 3.46 -11.52 -19.53
C GLY A 326 2.78 -12.81 -19.07
N PRO A 327 3.29 -14.00 -19.49
CA PRO A 327 2.77 -15.29 -19.03
C PRO A 327 2.77 -15.47 -17.50
N LEU A 328 3.80 -14.99 -16.78
CA LEU A 328 3.82 -15.02 -15.31
C LEU A 328 2.69 -14.18 -14.70
N GLY A 329 2.44 -12.98 -15.25
CA GLY A 329 1.32 -12.15 -14.83
C GLY A 329 -0.03 -12.83 -15.03
N LEU A 330 -0.19 -13.58 -16.14
CA LEU A 330 -1.40 -14.36 -16.40
C LEU A 330 -1.58 -15.53 -15.44
N LEU A 331 -0.50 -16.26 -15.11
CA LEU A 331 -0.54 -17.34 -14.11
C LEU A 331 -0.91 -16.83 -12.72
N ARG A 332 -0.49 -15.62 -12.36
CA ARG A 332 -0.86 -14.97 -11.09
C ARG A 332 -2.35 -14.62 -11.01
N LEU A 333 -2.95 -14.24 -12.13
CA LEU A 333 -4.36 -13.82 -12.19
C LEU A 333 -5.33 -14.99 -12.38
N GLY A 334 -4.84 -16.15 -12.84
CA GLY A 334 -5.65 -17.34 -13.05
C GLY A 334 -6.10 -18.02 -11.74
N ALA A 335 -7.14 -18.84 -11.82
CA ALA A 335 -7.52 -19.70 -10.72
C ALA A 335 -6.46 -20.81 -10.51
N VAL A 336 -6.14 -21.12 -9.26
CA VAL A 336 -5.22 -22.21 -8.94
C VAL A 336 -5.90 -23.54 -9.24
N VAL A 337 -5.35 -24.29 -10.21
CA VAL A 337 -5.83 -25.63 -10.58
C VAL A 337 -4.93 -26.68 -9.93
N PRO A 338 -5.41 -27.49 -8.97
CA PRO A 338 -4.57 -28.42 -8.22
C PRO A 338 -3.81 -29.42 -9.10
N ALA A 339 -4.42 -29.89 -10.20
CA ALA A 339 -3.84 -30.90 -11.09
C ALA A 339 -2.52 -30.47 -11.75
N VAL A 340 -2.37 -29.17 -12.05
CA VAL A 340 -1.17 -28.60 -12.72
C VAL A 340 -0.29 -27.79 -11.78
N ARG A 341 -0.61 -27.75 -10.47
CA ARG A 341 0.10 -26.91 -9.51
C ARG A 341 1.60 -27.23 -9.45
N ASN A 342 1.94 -28.52 -9.36
CA ASN A 342 3.33 -28.94 -9.27
C ASN A 342 4.11 -28.59 -10.55
N GLU A 343 3.48 -28.74 -11.72
CA GLU A 343 4.07 -28.33 -13.01
C GLU A 343 4.40 -26.82 -12.99
N VAL A 344 3.47 -25.98 -12.52
CA VAL A 344 3.69 -24.53 -12.39
C VAL A 344 4.86 -24.24 -11.45
N LEU A 345 4.86 -24.83 -10.25
CA LEU A 345 5.91 -24.59 -9.25
C LEU A 345 7.30 -25.04 -9.75
N THR A 346 7.38 -26.17 -10.46
CA THR A 346 8.63 -26.65 -11.06
C THR A 346 9.10 -25.71 -12.18
N ALA A 347 8.21 -25.29 -13.07
CA ALA A 347 8.55 -24.42 -14.20
C ALA A 347 9.07 -23.04 -13.78
N ILE A 348 8.52 -22.44 -12.72
CA ILE A 348 8.94 -21.11 -12.25
C ILE A 348 10.20 -21.14 -11.37
N GLN A 349 10.60 -22.31 -10.84
CA GLN A 349 11.74 -22.42 -9.92
C GLN A 349 13.05 -21.83 -10.46
N PRO A 350 13.49 -22.09 -11.71
CA PRO A 350 14.69 -21.44 -12.26
C PRO A 350 14.52 -19.92 -12.40
N LEU A 351 13.31 -19.44 -12.69
CA LEU A 351 13.03 -18.02 -12.89
C LEU A 351 13.10 -17.21 -11.59
N ARG A 352 12.76 -17.83 -10.44
CA ARG A 352 12.93 -17.22 -9.11
C ARG A 352 14.39 -16.88 -8.80
N LYS A 353 15.33 -17.61 -9.40
CA LYS A 353 16.78 -17.41 -9.26
C LYS A 353 17.37 -16.59 -10.40
N SER A 354 16.53 -15.98 -11.26
CA SER A 354 16.98 -15.14 -12.36
C SER A 354 17.73 -13.91 -11.86
N GLN A 355 18.80 -13.54 -12.55
CA GLN A 355 19.51 -12.27 -12.29
C GLN A 355 18.65 -11.05 -12.67
N ASN A 356 17.64 -11.23 -13.52
CA ASN A 356 16.70 -10.17 -13.84
C ASN A 356 15.66 -10.03 -12.72
N LEU A 357 15.77 -8.96 -11.95
CA LEU A 357 14.91 -8.67 -10.80
C LEU A 357 13.42 -8.67 -11.14
N LEU A 358 13.03 -8.22 -12.34
CA LEU A 358 11.63 -8.19 -12.76
C LEU A 358 11.08 -9.60 -12.97
N ILE A 359 11.89 -10.49 -13.56
CA ILE A 359 11.52 -11.90 -13.76
C ILE A 359 11.47 -12.63 -12.42
N ALA A 360 12.48 -12.43 -11.57
CA ALA A 360 12.53 -13.04 -10.24
C ALA A 360 11.36 -12.59 -9.36
N ALA A 361 11.02 -11.29 -9.36
CA ALA A 361 9.85 -10.76 -8.66
C ALA A 361 8.54 -11.38 -9.18
N GLY A 362 8.33 -11.40 -10.50
CA GLY A 362 7.14 -12.02 -11.10
C GLY A 362 7.03 -13.51 -10.78
N ALA A 363 8.14 -14.25 -10.83
CA ALA A 363 8.17 -15.67 -10.48
C ALA A 363 7.89 -15.90 -8.99
N ASN A 364 8.40 -15.05 -8.09
CA ASN A 364 8.13 -15.12 -6.66
C ASN A 364 6.67 -14.76 -6.32
N GLU A 365 6.03 -13.86 -7.08
CA GLU A 365 4.59 -13.61 -6.94
C GLU A 365 3.75 -14.83 -7.34
N VAL A 366 4.07 -15.46 -8.48
CA VAL A 366 3.40 -16.70 -8.92
C VAL A 366 3.63 -17.80 -7.89
N PHE A 367 4.87 -17.98 -7.43
CA PHE A 367 5.20 -18.92 -6.36
C PHE A 367 4.34 -18.68 -5.12
N SER A 368 4.26 -17.44 -4.65
CA SER A 368 3.49 -17.07 -3.47
C SER A 368 2.01 -17.43 -3.59
N PHE A 369 1.45 -17.26 -4.78
CA PHE A 369 0.04 -17.53 -5.05
C PHE A 369 -0.27 -19.03 -5.23
N TRP A 370 0.66 -19.78 -5.85
CA TRP A 370 0.48 -21.20 -6.18
C TRP A 370 0.97 -22.17 -5.10
N ALA A 371 1.80 -21.69 -4.17
CA ALA A 371 2.38 -22.50 -3.10
C ALA A 371 1.31 -23.26 -2.28
N THR A 372 1.71 -24.43 -1.78
CA THR A 372 0.99 -25.25 -0.81
C THR A 372 1.62 -25.12 0.57
N GLN A 373 1.01 -25.79 1.55
CA GLN A 373 1.57 -25.90 2.90
C GLN A 373 2.96 -26.58 2.92
N GLU A 374 3.31 -27.39 1.92
CA GLU A 374 4.64 -28.00 1.82
C GLU A 374 5.74 -26.94 1.59
N GLN A 375 5.40 -25.81 0.97
CA GLN A 375 6.32 -24.71 0.70
C GLN A 375 6.27 -23.60 1.77
N THR A 376 5.79 -23.90 2.98
CA THR A 376 5.65 -22.92 4.06
C THR A 376 6.97 -22.26 4.44
N GLU A 377 8.08 -23.00 4.45
CA GLU A 377 9.41 -22.48 4.79
C GLU A 377 9.89 -21.45 3.76
N GLU A 378 9.77 -21.76 2.48
CA GLU A 378 10.14 -20.84 1.39
C GLU A 378 9.22 -19.61 1.33
N LEU A 379 7.93 -19.78 1.61
CA LEU A 379 7.00 -18.65 1.76
C LEU A 379 7.38 -17.75 2.93
N ARG A 380 7.84 -18.32 4.05
CA ARG A 380 8.29 -17.56 5.22
C ARG A 380 9.55 -16.77 4.92
N GLU A 381 10.52 -17.39 4.25
CA GLU A 381 11.72 -16.69 3.76
C GLU A 381 11.32 -15.51 2.86
N LEU A 382 10.43 -15.76 1.89
CA LEU A 382 9.95 -14.73 0.99
C LEU A 382 9.21 -13.62 1.71
N ALA A 383 8.31 -13.94 2.66
CA ALA A 383 7.54 -12.97 3.44
C ALA A 383 8.41 -12.05 4.31
N THR A 384 9.50 -12.60 4.86
CA THR A 384 10.45 -11.88 5.74
C THR A 384 11.61 -11.23 4.98
N SER A 385 11.66 -11.39 3.65
CA SER A 385 12.68 -10.77 2.81
C SER A 385 12.70 -9.25 2.97
N LYS A 386 13.90 -8.67 3.04
CA LYS A 386 14.08 -7.20 3.09
C LYS A 386 14.24 -6.57 1.71
N ASP A 387 14.17 -7.37 0.65
CA ASP A 387 14.32 -6.88 -0.71
C ASP A 387 13.09 -6.06 -1.13
N LEU A 388 13.33 -4.80 -1.50
CA LEU A 388 12.31 -3.87 -1.98
C LEU A 388 11.76 -4.27 -3.36
N SER A 389 12.49 -5.06 -4.13
CA SER A 389 12.01 -5.59 -5.41
C SER A 389 10.89 -6.64 -5.23
N GLN A 390 10.83 -7.27 -4.06
CA GLN A 390 9.92 -8.37 -3.75
C GLN A 390 8.67 -7.91 -3.01
N VAL A 391 8.32 -6.61 -3.02
CA VAL A 391 7.24 -6.07 -2.19
C VAL A 391 5.89 -6.75 -2.44
N ALA A 392 5.54 -6.95 -3.70
CA ALA A 392 4.30 -7.62 -4.06
C ALA A 392 4.32 -9.12 -3.76
N ALA A 393 5.46 -9.79 -4.00
CA ALA A 393 5.65 -11.20 -3.66
C ALA A 393 5.57 -11.44 -2.15
N ARG A 394 6.24 -10.61 -1.34
CA ARG A 394 6.14 -10.59 0.14
C ARG A 394 4.70 -10.51 0.62
N ARG A 395 3.94 -9.56 0.07
CA ARG A 395 2.52 -9.36 0.41
C ARG A 395 1.70 -10.61 0.13
N LEU A 396 1.89 -11.21 -1.05
CA LEU A 396 1.19 -12.43 -1.43
C LEU A 396 1.62 -13.62 -0.56
N ALA A 397 2.92 -13.76 -0.27
CA ALA A 397 3.43 -14.82 0.59
C ALA A 397 2.81 -14.74 1.99
N LEU A 398 2.73 -13.53 2.56
CA LEU A 398 2.02 -13.28 3.82
C LEU A 398 0.55 -13.70 3.72
N GLN A 399 -0.17 -13.23 2.70
CA GLN A 399 -1.58 -13.58 2.52
C GLN A 399 -1.80 -15.09 2.38
N THR A 400 -0.92 -15.78 1.67
CA THR A 400 -0.95 -17.24 1.50
C THR A 400 -0.68 -17.97 2.80
N LEU A 401 0.35 -17.57 3.56
CA LEU A 401 0.64 -18.12 4.89
C LEU A 401 -0.55 -17.96 5.84
N ILE A 402 -1.20 -16.78 5.83
CA ILE A 402 -2.42 -16.52 6.61
C ILE A 402 -3.59 -17.37 6.09
N GLY A 403 -3.67 -17.56 4.78
CA GLY A 403 -4.70 -18.35 4.10
C GLY A 403 -4.63 -19.84 4.42
N PHE A 404 -3.44 -20.39 4.65
CA PHE A 404 -3.26 -21.76 5.13
C PHE A 404 -3.87 -21.99 6.52
N GLY A 405 -4.22 -20.92 7.25
CA GLY A 405 -4.88 -21.03 8.54
C GLY A 405 -4.00 -21.70 9.57
N THR A 406 -2.69 -21.44 9.53
CA THR A 406 -1.78 -21.93 10.57
C THR A 406 -2.31 -21.49 11.93
N PRO A 407 -2.29 -22.38 12.94
CA PRO A 407 -2.85 -22.06 14.25
C PRO A 407 -2.15 -20.83 14.84
N THR A 408 -0.88 -20.62 14.51
CA THR A 408 -0.06 -19.49 14.94
C THR A 408 0.61 -18.84 13.74
N LEU A 409 0.76 -17.50 13.78
CA LEU A 409 1.61 -16.79 12.83
C LEU A 409 3.06 -16.90 13.29
N ASP A 410 4.01 -16.90 12.36
CA ASP A 410 5.43 -16.93 12.73
C ASP A 410 5.86 -15.62 13.41
N PRO A 411 6.57 -15.66 14.56
CA PRO A 411 7.10 -14.46 15.20
C PRO A 411 7.99 -13.58 14.29
N ALA A 412 8.72 -14.17 13.34
CA ALA A 412 9.53 -13.43 12.36
C ALA A 412 8.67 -12.68 11.34
N VAL A 413 7.49 -13.22 11.01
CA VAL A 413 6.49 -12.49 10.21
C VAL A 413 5.91 -11.34 11.04
N VAL A 414 5.60 -11.58 12.31
CA VAL A 414 5.09 -10.53 13.21
C VAL A 414 6.12 -9.40 13.42
N SER A 415 7.41 -9.73 13.50
CA SER A 415 8.47 -8.71 13.65
C SER A 415 8.63 -7.82 12.42
N SER A 416 8.09 -8.23 11.26
CA SER A 416 8.03 -7.41 10.04
C SER A 416 7.02 -6.26 10.13
N LEU A 417 6.33 -6.07 11.26
CA LEU A 417 5.49 -4.89 11.53
C LEU A 417 6.24 -3.56 11.53
N ASP A 418 7.58 -3.59 11.65
CA ASP A 418 8.42 -2.43 11.45
C ASP A 418 8.38 -1.90 10.01
N ASP A 419 7.97 -2.75 9.06
CA ASP A 419 7.72 -2.37 7.68
C ASP A 419 6.29 -1.82 7.53
N LEU A 420 6.20 -0.50 7.47
CA LEU A 420 4.93 0.24 7.42
C LEU A 420 4.02 -0.20 6.26
N ILE A 421 4.59 -0.74 5.18
CA ILE A 421 3.84 -1.17 3.99
C ILE A 421 2.90 -2.34 4.32
N TYR A 422 3.32 -3.25 5.21
CA TYR A 422 2.58 -4.50 5.51
C TYR A 422 1.93 -4.50 6.90
N SER A 423 2.13 -3.44 7.67
CA SER A 423 1.63 -3.31 9.04
C SER A 423 0.13 -3.62 9.15
N ASN A 424 -0.67 -3.19 8.16
CA ASN A 424 -2.12 -3.40 8.14
C ASN A 424 -2.50 -4.86 7.85
N GLU A 425 -1.88 -5.50 6.85
CA GLU A 425 -2.13 -6.90 6.52
C GLU A 425 -1.77 -7.83 7.67
N ILE A 426 -0.61 -7.61 8.29
CA ILE A 426 -0.19 -8.40 9.47
C ILE A 426 -1.14 -8.15 10.64
N GLN A 427 -1.56 -6.89 10.87
CA GLN A 427 -2.55 -6.57 11.90
C GLN A 427 -3.87 -7.33 11.68
N GLN A 428 -4.43 -7.27 10.46
CA GLN A 428 -5.69 -7.95 10.14
C GLN A 428 -5.57 -9.47 10.30
N ALA A 429 -4.44 -10.05 9.92
CA ALA A 429 -4.16 -11.45 10.10
C ALA A 429 -4.17 -11.86 11.57
N LEU A 430 -3.46 -11.12 12.42
CA LEU A 430 -3.40 -11.39 13.84
C LEU A 430 -4.76 -11.23 14.52
N ILE A 431 -5.54 -10.21 14.12
CA ILE A 431 -6.92 -10.05 14.61
C ILE A 431 -7.78 -11.26 14.22
N LYS A 432 -7.64 -11.76 12.98
CA LYS A 432 -8.38 -12.93 12.50
C LYS A 432 -8.01 -14.21 13.25
N LEU A 433 -6.75 -14.35 13.66
CA LEU A 433 -6.28 -15.47 14.48
C LEU A 433 -6.81 -15.43 15.93
N GLY A 434 -7.21 -14.24 16.42
CA GLY A 434 -7.79 -14.08 17.75
C GLY A 434 -6.84 -14.53 18.86
N GLY A 435 -7.32 -15.37 19.78
CA GLY A 435 -6.54 -15.93 20.91
C GLY A 435 -5.17 -16.49 20.51
N ASN A 436 -5.10 -17.15 19.36
CA ASN A 436 -3.87 -17.82 18.94
C ASN A 436 -2.76 -16.85 18.47
N ALA A 437 -3.09 -15.57 18.26
CA ALA A 437 -2.10 -14.54 17.93
C ALA A 437 -1.25 -14.13 19.14
N GLU A 438 -1.72 -14.37 20.36
CA GLU A 438 -1.08 -13.89 21.60
C GLU A 438 0.37 -14.40 21.73
N GLY A 439 0.59 -15.71 21.62
CA GLY A 439 1.93 -16.30 21.73
C GLY A 439 2.95 -15.69 20.74
N PRO A 440 2.66 -15.69 19.43
CA PRO A 440 3.52 -15.06 18.43
C PRO A 440 3.82 -13.58 18.70
N ILE A 441 2.81 -12.81 19.14
CA ILE A 441 3.00 -11.39 19.45
C ILE A 441 3.95 -11.21 20.63
N LEU A 442 3.79 -11.98 21.71
CA LEU A 442 4.65 -11.88 22.88
C LEU A 442 6.10 -12.27 22.54
N GLN A 443 6.30 -13.25 21.67
CA GLN A 443 7.63 -13.66 21.19
C GLN A 443 8.26 -12.61 20.25
N ALA A 444 7.47 -11.99 19.39
CA ALA A 444 7.94 -10.98 18.45
C ALA A 444 8.12 -9.59 19.07
N TRP A 445 7.48 -9.32 20.21
CA TRP A 445 7.53 -8.03 20.91
C TRP A 445 8.94 -7.43 21.05
N PRO A 446 9.97 -8.15 21.54
CA PRO A 446 11.32 -7.61 21.65
C PRO A 446 11.99 -7.31 20.30
N MET A 447 11.50 -7.90 19.20
CA MET A 447 12.05 -7.73 17.86
C MET A 447 11.48 -6.49 17.15
N VAL A 448 10.30 -6.02 17.55
CA VAL A 448 9.65 -4.85 16.96
C VAL A 448 10.23 -3.59 17.58
N THR A 449 10.97 -2.83 16.78
CA THR A 449 11.73 -1.66 17.24
C THR A 449 10.95 -0.36 17.06
N THR A 450 10.06 -0.28 16.08
CA THR A 450 9.33 0.94 15.75
C THR A 450 8.15 1.15 16.68
N ALA A 451 7.88 2.40 17.05
CA ALA A 451 6.71 2.74 17.85
C ALA A 451 5.39 2.46 17.10
N ALA A 452 5.38 2.59 15.77
CA ALA A 452 4.23 2.23 14.95
C ALA A 452 3.92 0.73 15.02
N GLY A 453 4.93 -0.14 14.88
CA GLY A 453 4.78 -1.58 15.02
C GLY A 453 4.33 -1.98 16.43
N LYS A 454 4.95 -1.40 17.48
CA LYS A 454 4.54 -1.64 18.88
C LYS A 454 3.09 -1.24 19.13
N ARG A 455 2.65 -0.10 18.57
CA ARG A 455 1.25 0.35 18.70
C ARG A 455 0.28 -0.63 18.06
N VAL A 456 0.62 -1.18 16.88
CA VAL A 456 -0.19 -2.22 16.23
C VAL A 456 -0.29 -3.46 17.12
N LEU A 457 0.83 -3.94 17.66
CA LEU A 457 0.83 -5.09 18.56
C LEU A 457 -0.02 -4.86 19.81
N ILE A 458 0.10 -3.70 20.46
CA ILE A 458 -0.72 -3.33 21.61
C ILE A 458 -2.21 -3.33 21.25
N GLU A 459 -2.57 -2.79 20.08
CA GLU A 459 -3.97 -2.77 19.63
C GLU A 459 -4.50 -4.19 19.44
N VAL A 460 -3.72 -5.08 18.83
CA VAL A 460 -4.11 -6.48 18.63
C VAL A 460 -4.24 -7.21 19.96
N LEU A 461 -3.26 -7.10 20.87
CA LEU A 461 -3.35 -7.69 22.21
C LEU A 461 -4.57 -7.16 22.98
N GLY A 462 -4.86 -5.86 22.84
CA GLY A 462 -6.06 -5.21 23.36
C GLY A 462 -7.36 -5.75 22.77
N GLN A 463 -7.35 -6.31 21.55
CA GLN A 463 -8.51 -6.97 20.95
C GLN A 463 -8.63 -8.42 21.40
N VAL A 464 -7.53 -9.16 21.48
CA VAL A 464 -7.49 -10.58 21.86
C VAL A 464 -7.81 -10.79 23.34
N GLY A 465 -7.13 -10.07 24.24
CA GLY A 465 -7.48 -9.99 25.66
C GLY A 465 -7.19 -11.22 26.53
N GLY A 466 -6.20 -12.04 26.16
CA GLY A 466 -5.73 -13.14 27.00
C GLY A 466 -5.02 -12.66 28.28
N GLU A 467 -4.86 -13.56 29.25
CA GLU A 467 -4.20 -13.24 30.53
C GLU A 467 -2.71 -12.85 30.35
N PRO A 468 -1.92 -13.55 29.50
CA PRO A 468 -0.56 -13.11 29.18
C PRO A 468 -0.49 -11.69 28.57
N SER A 469 -1.47 -11.35 27.71
CA SER A 469 -1.59 -10.02 27.09
C SER A 469 -1.81 -8.96 28.14
N ILE A 470 -2.67 -9.21 29.12
CA ILE A 470 -2.97 -8.26 30.19
C ILE A 470 -1.71 -7.97 31.00
N GLN A 471 -0.94 -9.00 31.37
CA GLN A 471 0.30 -8.82 32.13
C GLN A 471 1.30 -7.93 31.38
N LEU A 472 1.55 -8.22 30.09
CA LEU A 472 2.42 -7.36 29.28
C LEU A 472 1.86 -5.95 29.16
N LEU A 473 0.57 -5.80 28.84
CA LEU A 473 -0.06 -4.49 28.66
C LEU A 473 -0.05 -3.64 29.95
N GLN A 474 -0.15 -4.26 31.12
CA GLN A 474 -0.01 -3.56 32.41
C GLN A 474 1.42 -3.04 32.60
N GLN A 475 2.44 -3.86 32.34
CA GLN A 475 3.84 -3.41 32.37
C GLN A 475 4.09 -2.25 31.38
N LEU A 476 3.54 -2.35 30.17
CA LEU A 476 3.66 -1.30 29.15
C LEU A 476 2.90 -0.03 29.51
N ALA A 477 1.82 -0.12 30.29
CA ALA A 477 1.09 1.03 30.80
C ALA A 477 1.87 1.82 31.87
N GLU A 478 2.96 1.26 32.40
CA GLU A 478 3.89 1.93 33.32
C GLU A 478 5.13 2.47 32.59
N SER A 479 5.27 2.21 31.30
CA SER A 479 6.41 2.64 30.49
C SER A 479 6.60 4.17 30.51
N PRO A 480 7.85 4.68 30.56
CA PRO A 480 8.11 6.11 30.38
C PRO A 480 7.80 6.60 28.96
N ASP A 481 7.80 5.71 27.97
CA ASP A 481 7.50 6.05 26.58
C ASP A 481 6.00 6.30 26.39
N ARG A 482 5.65 7.55 26.06
CA ARG A 482 4.27 7.98 25.85
C ARG A 482 3.59 7.25 24.69
N GLU A 483 4.34 6.91 23.63
CA GLU A 483 3.78 6.27 22.43
C GLU A 483 3.36 4.82 22.70
N VAL A 484 3.96 4.18 23.69
CA VAL A 484 3.64 2.83 24.16
C VAL A 484 2.65 2.87 25.31
N ARG A 485 2.86 3.76 26.29
CA ARG A 485 2.06 3.86 27.52
C ARG A 485 0.60 4.14 27.24
N ILE A 486 0.30 5.17 26.44
CA ILE A 486 -1.09 5.60 26.23
C ILE A 486 -1.91 4.48 25.54
N PRO A 487 -1.46 3.88 24.42
CA PRO A 487 -2.16 2.75 23.82
C PRO A 487 -2.31 1.57 24.78
N ALA A 488 -1.29 1.25 25.57
CA ALA A 488 -1.34 0.13 26.52
C ALA A 488 -2.41 0.35 27.60
N THR A 489 -2.46 1.53 28.22
CA THR A 489 -3.51 1.87 29.19
C THR A 489 -4.92 1.76 28.58
N LEU A 490 -5.09 2.20 27.33
CA LEU A 490 -6.37 2.08 26.63
C LEU A 490 -6.73 0.62 26.33
N ALA A 491 -5.75 -0.18 25.93
CA ALA A 491 -5.93 -1.61 25.68
C ALA A 491 -6.32 -2.37 26.96
N VAL A 492 -5.67 -2.11 28.09
CA VAL A 492 -6.04 -2.71 29.40
C VAL A 492 -7.49 -2.36 29.76
N LYS A 493 -7.87 -1.08 29.69
CA LYS A 493 -9.25 -0.65 29.97
C LYS A 493 -10.27 -1.33 29.04
N LYS A 494 -9.93 -1.49 27.75
CA LYS A 494 -10.78 -2.17 26.77
C LYS A 494 -10.96 -3.65 27.07
N ILE A 495 -9.92 -4.33 27.57
CA ILE A 495 -10.03 -5.73 28.00
C ILE A 495 -10.89 -5.82 29.26
N GLN A 496 -10.65 -4.96 30.24
CA GLN A 496 -11.41 -4.91 31.50
C GLN A 496 -12.89 -4.62 31.28
N SER A 497 -13.26 -3.76 30.32
CA SER A 497 -14.66 -3.45 30.04
C SER A 497 -15.43 -4.57 29.35
N ARG A 498 -14.75 -5.63 28.87
CA ARG A 498 -15.38 -6.80 28.22
C ARG A 498 -15.49 -8.01 29.15
N ARG A 499 -14.76 -8.02 30.26
CA ARG A 499 -14.90 -8.99 31.35
C ARG A 499 -15.99 -8.48 32.29
#